data_AF-A0A3E2J4L6-F1
#
_entry.id   AF-A0A3E2J4L6-F1
#
_cell.length_a   1.000
_cell.length_b   1.000
_cell.length_c   1.000
_cell.angle_alpha   90.00
_cell.angle_beta   90.00
_cell.angle_gamma   90.00
#
_symmetry.space_group_name_H-M   'P 1'
#
loop_
_entity.id
_entity.type
_entity.pdbx_description
1 polymer ?
#
loop_
_entity_poly.entity_id
_entity_poly.type
_entity_poly.pdbx_seq_one_letter_code
_entity_poly.pdbx_strand_id
1 'polypeptide(L)' 'MSIQLRNAIDKLRQCYIDKLLHAGVFKEGDAQLYQLTVSELESLCRKVNIAEEKGCLIQ' A
#
# COMPACT_ATOMS: atom_id res chain seq x y z
N MET A 1 0.81 -13.98 -22.96
CA MET A 1 1.03 -13.18 -21.73
C MET A 1 0.54 -13.95 -20.51
N SER A 2 1.49 -14.50 -19.76
CA SER A 2 1.30 -15.57 -18.78
C SER A 2 0.45 -15.15 -17.58
N ILE A 3 -0.58 -15.96 -17.28
CA ILE A 3 -1.55 -15.80 -16.17
C ILE A 3 -0.83 -15.60 -14.82
N GLN A 4 0.35 -16.20 -14.69
CA GLN A 4 1.31 -16.07 -13.59
C GLN A 4 1.66 -14.62 -13.25
N LEU A 5 1.92 -13.78 -14.26
CA LEU A 5 2.32 -12.39 -14.06
C LEU A 5 1.15 -11.56 -13.54
N ARG A 6 -0.05 -11.81 -14.07
CA ARG A 6 -1.28 -11.14 -13.64
C ARG A 6 -1.61 -11.46 -12.18
N ASN A 7 -1.48 -12.73 -11.78
CA ASN A 7 -1.65 -13.13 -10.38
C ASN A 7 -0.60 -12.52 -9.44
N ALA A 8 0.66 -12.41 -9.89
CA ALA A 8 1.71 -11.80 -9.08
C ALA A 8 1.44 -10.30 -8.84
N ILE A 9 1.00 -9.58 -9.87
CA ILE A 9 0.64 -8.17 -9.79
C ILE A 9 -0.58 -7.98 -8.88
N ASP A 10 -1.58 -8.85 -8.98
CA ASP A 10 -2.79 -8.78 -8.15
C ASP A 10 -2.48 -9.02 -6.66
N LYS A 11 -1.63 -10.03 -6.36
CA LYS A 11 -1.13 -10.27 -5.00
C LYS A 11 -0.35 -9.07 -4.45
N LEU A 12 0.50 -8.45 -5.27
CA LEU A 12 1.23 -7.24 -4.88
C LEU A 12 0.27 -6.10 -4.56
N ARG A 13 -0.75 -5.88 -5.40
CA ARG A 13 -1.78 -4.87 -5.19
C ARG A 13 -2.49 -5.06 -3.85
N GLN A 14 -2.95 -6.28 -3.58
CA GLN A 14 -3.60 -6.64 -2.31
C GLN A 14 -2.68 -6.39 -1.12
N CYS A 15 -1.40 -6.74 -1.23
CA CYS A 15 -0.40 -6.53 -0.18
C CYS A 15 -0.19 -5.03 0.13
N TYR A 16 -0.18 -4.16 -0.88
CA TYR A 16 -0.09 -2.71 -0.65
C TYR A 16 -1.36 -2.13 -0.04
N ILE A 17 -2.54 -2.57 -0.49
CA ILE A 17 -3.83 -2.15 0.08
C ILE A 17 -3.85 -2.50 1.56
N ASP A 18 -3.52 -3.74 1.90
CA ASP A 18 -3.47 -4.22 3.29
C ASP A 18 -2.50 -3.40 4.15
N LYS A 19 -1.27 -3.14 3.67
CA LYS A 19 -0.30 -2.28 4.35
C LYS A 19 -0.82 -0.86 4.59
N LEU A 20 -1.51 -0.28 3.62
CA LEU A 20 -2.05 1.09 3.71
C LEU A 20 -3.26 1.18 4.66
N LEU A 21 -4.08 0.14 4.72
CA LEU A 21 -5.16 -0.01 5.71
C LEU A 21 -4.58 -0.18 7.11
N HIS A 22 -3.61 -1.08 7.27
CA HIS A 22 -2.94 -1.34 8.55
C HIS A 22 -2.21 -0.11 9.09
N ALA A 23 -1.59 0.70 8.22
CA ALA A 23 -0.97 1.95 8.59
C ALA A 23 -1.98 3.06 8.96
N GLY A 24 -3.29 2.82 8.82
CA GLY A 24 -4.33 3.79 9.12
C GLY A 24 -4.39 4.98 8.14
N VAL A 25 -3.69 4.90 7.01
CA VAL A 25 -3.68 5.96 5.99
C VAL A 25 -4.98 5.97 5.20
N PHE A 26 -5.54 4.79 4.94
CA PHE A 26 -6.81 4.62 4.27
C PHE A 26 -7.75 3.76 5.12
N LYS A 27 -9.05 3.91 4.90
CA LYS A 27 -10.09 3.07 5.51
C LYS A 27 -10.59 2.05 4.48
N GLU A 28 -11.10 0.92 4.94
CA GLU A 28 -11.66 -0.13 4.05
C GLU A 28 -12.82 0.39 3.18
N GLY A 29 -13.52 1.43 3.62
CA GLY A 29 -14.60 2.08 2.86
C GLY A 29 -14.14 3.14 1.86
N ASP A 30 -12.85 3.46 1.80
CA ASP A 30 -12.35 4.50 0.90
C ASP A 30 -12.30 3.99 -0.53
N ALA A 31 -13.28 4.36 -1.35
CA ALA A 31 -13.32 4.02 -2.77
C ALA A 31 -12.06 4.48 -3.51
N GLN A 32 -11.41 5.53 -3.02
CA GLN A 32 -10.16 6.04 -3.55
C GLN A 32 -9.05 4.99 -3.48
N LEU A 33 -8.98 4.17 -2.42
CA LEU A 33 -7.97 3.11 -2.26
C LEU A 33 -8.03 2.08 -3.40
N TYR A 34 -9.25 1.73 -3.82
CA TYR A 34 -9.47 0.76 -4.90
C TYR A 34 -9.33 1.36 -6.30
N GLN A 35 -9.38 2.69 -6.42
CA GLN A 35 -9.14 3.41 -7.68
C GLN A 35 -7.64 3.63 -7.98
N LEU A 36 -6.78 3.50 -6.97
CA LEU A 36 -5.34 3.65 -7.14
C LEU A 36 -4.73 2.51 -7.95
N THR A 37 -3.73 2.86 -8.76
CA THR A 37 -2.91 1.89 -9.48
C THR A 37 -1.86 1.27 -8.56
N VAL A 38 -1.27 0.15 -8.97
CA VAL A 38 -0.21 -0.53 -8.19
C VAL A 38 0.96 0.41 -7.91
N SER A 39 1.36 1.24 -8.87
CA SER A 39 2.44 2.23 -8.71
C SER A 39 2.10 3.31 -7.69
N GLU A 40 0.85 3.77 -7.66
CA GLU A 40 0.39 4.75 -6.66
C GLU A 40 0.36 4.15 -5.26
N LEU A 41 -0.17 2.94 -5.12
CA LEU A 41 -0.19 2.19 -3.86
C LEU A 41 1.25 1.94 -3.34
N GLU A 42 2.17 1.59 -4.23
CA GLU A 42 3.59 1.40 -3.91
C GLU A 42 4.24 2.69 -3.42
N SER A 43 3.99 3.81 -4.13
CA SER A 43 4.50 5.14 -3.76
C SER A 43 3.98 5.59 -2.40
N LEU A 44 2.69 5.38 -2.12
CA LEU A 44 2.09 5.64 -0.82
C LEU A 44 2.71 4.74 0.27
N CYS A 45 2.86 3.45 -0.01
CA CYS A 45 3.47 2.52 0.93
C CYS A 45 4.93 2.89 1.27
N ARG A 46 5.71 3.38 0.30
CA ARG A 46 7.06 3.93 0.58
C ARG A 46 7.00 5.17 1.46
N LYS A 47 6.06 6.08 1.22
CA LYS A 47 5.89 7.28 2.04
C LYS A 47 5.53 6.94 3.48
N VAL A 48 4.66 5.95 3.68
CA VAL A 48 4.28 5.44 5.01
C VAL A 48 5.48 4.81 5.72
N ASN A 49 6.25 3.98 5.04
CA ASN A 49 7.44 3.34 5.63
C ASN A 49 8.52 4.36 6.04
N ILE A 50 8.60 5.51 5.36
CA ILE A 50 9.52 6.61 5.75
C ILE A 50 8.96 7.41 6.94
N ALA A 51 7.63 7.44 7.14
CA ALA A 51 7.01 8.13 8.26
C ALA A 51 7.16 7.38 9.60
N GLU A 52 7.19 6.04 9.58
CA GLU A 52 7.43 5.19 10.77
C GLU A 52 8.83 5.42 11.39
N GLU A 53 9.82 5.90 10.61
CA GLU A 53 11.17 6.18 11.09
C GLU A 53 11.32 7.56 11.77
N LYS A 54 10.28 8.40 11.77
CA LYS A 54 10.27 9.73 12.42
C LYS A 54 9.47 9.79 13.73
N GLY A 55 8.98 8.64 14.21
CA GLY A 55 8.23 8.52 15.46
C GLY A 55 9.02 8.00 16.67
N CYS A 56 10.26 7.54 16.50
CA CYS A 56 11.03 6.90 17.58
C CYS A 56 12.43 7.52 17.76
N LEU A 57 12.51 8.84 17.94
CA LEU A 57 13.71 9.52 18.44
C LEU A 57 13.32 10.70 19.34
N ILE A 58 12.53 10.43 20.38
CA ILE A 58 12.59 11.18 21.65
C ILE A 58 12.37 10.17 22.78
N GLN A 59 13.47 9.60 23.29
CA GLN A 59 13.60 9.18 24.69
C GLN A 59 14.83 9.89 25.26
#